data_AF-A0A0P4WKD7-F1
#
_entry.id   AF-A0A0P4WKD7-F1
#
_cell.length_a   1.000
_cell.length_b   1.000
_cell.length_c   1.000
_cell.angle_alpha   90.00
_cell.angle_beta   90.00
_cell.angle_gamma   90.00
#
_symmetry.space_group_name_H-M   'P 1'
#
loop_
_entity.id
_entity.type
_entity.pdbx_description
1 polymer ?
#
loop_
_entity_poly.entity_id
_entity_poly.type
_entity_poly.pdbx_seq_one_letter_code
_entity_poly.pdbx_strand_id
1 'polypeptide(L)'
;MTNSHFSRVVSSLESREGCPVTPGANLTKTFSLTPLASTNQKRFGIALDGQVKDQDANLASSTVVAAGKNPNDALGIIVSYSLRVKLNCGAIAGELVADLPFKLMHPDPTQKPSLRKIQSSDMDIEEFSRLRRGESVADD
;
A
#
# COMPACT_ATOMS: atom_id res chain seq x y z
N MET A 1 -5.41 -16.47 22.06
CA MET A 1 -5.25 -15.49 20.97
C MET A 1 -4.65 -16.21 19.78
N THR A 2 -5.36 -16.33 18.66
CA THR A 2 -4.82 -16.95 17.45
C THR A 2 -3.98 -15.91 16.71
N ASN A 3 -2.65 -16.09 16.68
CA ASN A 3 -1.76 -15.27 15.86
C ASN A 3 -1.88 -15.73 14.40
N SER A 4 -2.90 -15.21 13.71
CA SER A 4 -3.16 -15.54 12.31
C SER A 4 -2.41 -14.56 11.40
N HIS A 5 -1.53 -15.08 10.56
CA HIS A 5 -0.77 -14.28 9.59
C HIS A 5 -1.41 -14.37 8.20
N PHE A 6 -1.71 -13.22 7.59
CA PHE A 6 -2.24 -13.13 6.23
C PHE A 6 -1.24 -12.40 5.33
N SER A 7 -0.90 -12.99 4.19
CA SER A 7 -0.07 -12.35 3.17
C SER A 7 -0.82 -12.28 1.85
N ARG A 8 -0.85 -11.09 1.24
CA ARG A 8 -1.50 -10.82 -0.05
C ARG A 8 -0.60 -9.91 -0.87
N VAL A 9 -0.36 -10.29 -2.13
CA VAL A 9 0.34 -9.45 -3.10
C VAL A 9 -0.55 -8.28 -3.46
N VAL A 10 -0.24 -7.04 -3.11
CA VAL A 10 -1.10 -5.86 -3.42
C VAL A 10 -0.77 -5.20 -4.77
N SER A 11 0.40 -5.49 -5.33
CA SER A 11 0.82 -5.05 -6.66
C SER A 11 1.89 -6.01 -7.16
N SER A 12 1.95 -6.25 -8.47
CA SER A 12 2.91 -7.15 -9.10
C SER A 12 3.16 -6.75 -10.54
N LEU A 13 4.39 -6.98 -11.00
CA LEU A 13 4.81 -6.76 -12.38
C LEU A 13 5.76 -7.88 -12.78
N GLU A 14 5.60 -8.41 -13.98
CA GLU A 14 6.49 -9.41 -14.57
C GLU A 14 7.06 -8.83 -15.87
N SER A 15 8.31 -9.15 -16.20
CA SER A 15 8.91 -8.79 -17.48
C SER A 15 9.86 -9.86 -17.96
N ARG A 16 9.90 -10.04 -19.29
CA ARG A 16 10.81 -10.94 -20.00
C ARG A 16 11.87 -10.21 -20.84
N GLU A 17 11.86 -8.88 -20.77
CA GLU A 17 12.81 -8.05 -21.52
C GLU A 17 14.24 -8.29 -21.03
N GLY A 18 15.16 -8.55 -21.95
CA GLY A 18 16.55 -8.89 -21.64
C GLY A 18 16.76 -10.35 -21.20
N CYS A 19 15.73 -11.19 -21.21
CA CYS A 19 15.83 -12.62 -20.90
C CYS A 19 15.86 -13.48 -22.19
N PRO A 20 16.60 -14.61 -22.18
CA PRO A 20 17.41 -15.11 -21.08
C PRO A 20 18.73 -14.32 -20.92
N VAL A 21 19.14 -14.10 -19.67
CA VAL A 21 20.46 -13.54 -19.39
C VAL A 21 21.50 -14.62 -19.65
N THR A 22 22.36 -14.39 -20.64
CA THR A 22 23.39 -15.36 -21.06
C THR A 22 24.49 -15.47 -19.99
N PRO A 23 25.12 -16.65 -19.79
CA PRO A 23 26.24 -16.79 -18.87
C PRO A 23 27.33 -15.74 -19.12
N GLY A 24 27.76 -15.05 -18.05
CA GLY A 24 28.75 -13.97 -18.12
C GLY A 24 28.20 -12.59 -18.49
N ALA A 25 26.91 -12.46 -18.82
CA ALA A 25 26.25 -11.18 -19.04
C ALA A 25 25.61 -10.63 -17.75
N ASN A 26 25.39 -9.31 -17.71
CA ASN A 26 24.70 -8.61 -16.64
C ASN A 26 23.45 -7.92 -17.20
N LEU A 27 22.33 -7.96 -16.46
CA LEU A 27 21.10 -7.22 -16.76
C LEU A 27 20.79 -6.28 -15.60
N THR A 28 20.64 -4.98 -15.89
CA THR A 28 20.17 -3.98 -14.93
C THR A 28 18.86 -3.41 -15.44
N LYS A 29 17.81 -3.46 -14.61
CA LYS A 29 16.48 -2.98 -14.97
C LYS A 29 15.78 -2.34 -13.78
N THR A 30 15.16 -1.20 -14.02
CA THR A 30 14.35 -0.48 -13.04
C THR A 30 12.88 -0.81 -13.25
N PHE A 31 12.19 -1.15 -12.16
CA PHE A 31 10.75 -1.40 -12.16
C PHE A 31 10.06 -0.39 -11.25
N SER A 32 8.88 0.08 -11.66
CA SER A 32 8.03 0.97 -10.87
C SER A 32 6.74 0.24 -10.52
N LEU A 33 6.44 0.14 -9.23
CA LEU A 33 5.22 -0.48 -8.70
C LEU A 33 4.52 0.52 -7.80
N THR A 34 3.22 0.71 -8.02
CA THR A 34 2.37 1.57 -7.19
C THR A 34 1.29 0.71 -6.54
N PRO A 35 1.40 0.38 -5.25
CA PRO A 35 0.36 -0.37 -4.53
C PRO A 35 -0.82 0.56 -4.21
N LEU A 36 -1.99 0.28 -4.78
CA LEU A 36 -3.20 1.10 -4.62
C LEU A 36 -4.35 0.28 -4.06
N ALA A 37 -5.22 0.88 -3.25
CA ALA A 37 -6.44 0.22 -2.78
C ALA A 37 -7.45 0.01 -3.92
N SER A 38 -7.51 0.94 -4.88
CA SER A 38 -8.42 0.89 -6.03
C SER A 38 -8.26 -0.38 -6.87
N THR A 39 -7.02 -0.86 -7.04
CA THR A 39 -6.73 -2.12 -7.78
C THR A 39 -7.00 -3.38 -6.94
N ASN A 40 -7.31 -3.23 -5.66
CA ASN A 40 -7.47 -4.31 -4.69
C ASN A 40 -8.88 -4.42 -4.08
N GLN A 41 -9.84 -3.56 -4.47
CA GLN A 41 -11.18 -3.50 -3.87
C GLN A 41 -11.95 -4.84 -3.88
N LYS A 42 -11.74 -5.67 -4.91
CA LYS A 42 -12.44 -6.97 -5.05
C LYS A 42 -11.76 -8.12 -4.31
N ARG A 43 -10.66 -7.85 -3.60
CA ARG A 43 -9.83 -8.88 -2.98
C ARG A 43 -10.00 -8.89 -1.47
N PHE A 44 -10.30 -10.06 -0.95
CA PHE A 44 -10.48 -10.27 0.48
C PHE A 44 -9.14 -10.43 1.21
N GLY A 45 -9.14 -10.08 2.51
CA GLY A 45 -7.98 -10.29 3.39
C GLY A 45 -6.83 -9.32 3.15
N ILE A 46 -7.11 -8.14 2.60
CA ILE A 46 -6.17 -7.01 2.51
C ILE A 46 -6.55 -5.99 3.57
N ALA A 47 -5.58 -5.53 4.34
CA ALA A 47 -5.80 -4.49 5.34
C ALA A 47 -6.00 -3.13 4.67
N LEU A 48 -7.09 -2.45 5.04
CA LEU A 48 -7.44 -1.10 4.61
C LEU A 48 -7.49 -0.18 5.85
N ASP A 49 -7.35 1.13 5.64
CA ASP A 49 -7.55 2.15 6.68
C ASP A 49 -9.01 2.63 6.81
N GLY A 50 -9.88 2.24 5.88
CA GLY A 50 -11.30 2.53 5.82
C GLY A 50 -12.15 1.31 5.45
N GLN A 51 -13.42 1.52 5.17
CA GLN A 51 -14.30 0.44 4.69
C GLN A 51 -14.11 0.22 3.20
N VAL A 52 -14.37 -1.01 2.71
CA VAL A 52 -14.24 -1.36 1.28
C VAL A 52 -15.09 -0.47 0.37
N LYS A 53 -16.21 0.07 0.89
CA LYS A 53 -17.13 0.96 0.16
C LYS A 53 -16.77 2.45 0.26
N ASP A 54 -15.83 2.82 1.12
CA ASP A 54 -15.44 4.21 1.31
C ASP A 54 -14.57 4.62 0.11
N GLN A 55 -14.85 5.77 -0.50
CA GLN A 55 -14.13 6.27 -1.67
C GLN A 55 -12.70 6.69 -1.29
N ASP A 56 -12.51 7.17 -0.06
CA ASP A 56 -11.24 7.63 0.49
C ASP A 56 -10.42 6.50 1.15
N ALA A 57 -10.90 5.26 1.15
CA ALA A 57 -10.17 4.13 1.71
C ALA A 57 -8.91 3.79 0.91
N ASN A 58 -7.80 3.64 1.62
CA ASN A 58 -6.50 3.23 1.12
C ASN A 58 -6.04 1.90 1.74
N LEU A 59 -4.88 1.42 1.27
CA LEU A 59 -4.18 0.32 1.93
C LEU A 59 -3.76 0.79 3.33
N ALA A 60 -3.92 -0.08 4.33
CA ALA A 60 -3.52 0.25 5.69
C ALA A 60 -2.03 0.65 5.74
N SER A 61 -1.71 1.73 6.47
CA SER A 61 -0.32 2.10 6.69
C SER A 61 0.42 1.02 7.49
N SER A 62 1.74 0.96 7.32
CA SER A 62 2.59 0.03 8.07
C SER A 62 2.52 0.33 9.56
N THR A 63 2.41 -0.71 10.39
CA THR A 63 2.48 -0.54 11.84
C THR A 63 3.89 -0.08 12.21
N VAL A 64 3.96 1.03 12.95
CA VAL A 64 5.19 1.60 13.51
C VAL A 64 5.14 1.44 15.01
N VAL A 65 6.22 0.92 15.58
CA VAL A 65 6.36 0.72 17.03
C VAL A 65 7.37 1.73 17.55
N ALA A 66 7.09 2.31 18.72
CA ALA A 66 7.97 3.30 19.33
C ALA A 66 9.38 2.74 19.56
N ALA A 67 10.38 3.61 19.51
CA ALA A 67 11.76 3.22 19.76
C ALA A 67 11.91 2.48 21.10
N GLY A 68 12.66 1.38 21.09
CA GLY A 68 12.88 0.54 22.26
C GLY A 68 11.73 -0.42 22.62
N LYS A 69 10.63 -0.46 21.85
CA LYS A 69 9.55 -1.44 22.03
C LYS A 69 9.60 -2.54 20.98
N ASN A 70 9.21 -3.76 21.36
CA ASN A 70 9.18 -4.90 20.46
C ASN A 70 7.92 -4.82 19.57
N PRO A 71 8.03 -4.93 18.23
CA PRO A 71 6.86 -4.96 17.36
C PRO A 71 5.90 -6.13 17.65
N ASN A 72 6.40 -7.20 18.25
CA ASN A 72 5.58 -8.33 18.68
C ASN A 72 4.66 -8.01 19.88
N ASP A 73 4.93 -6.91 20.59
CA ASP A 73 4.08 -6.45 21.71
C ASP A 73 2.92 -5.57 21.21
N ALA A 74 2.87 -5.28 19.90
CA ALA A 74 1.76 -4.53 19.31
C ALA A 74 0.47 -5.35 19.38
N LEU A 75 -0.62 -4.70 19.80
CA LEU A 75 -1.96 -5.28 19.87
C LEU A 75 -2.77 -4.92 18.62
N GLY A 76 -3.71 -5.80 18.26
CA GLY A 76 -4.60 -5.61 17.11
C GLY A 76 -4.03 -6.17 15.81
N ILE A 77 -4.27 -5.48 14.69
CA ILE A 77 -3.80 -5.90 13.37
C ILE A 77 -2.44 -5.25 13.11
N ILE A 78 -1.42 -6.09 12.92
CA ILE A 78 -0.06 -5.65 12.58
C ILE A 78 0.09 -5.74 11.05
N VAL A 79 0.40 -4.61 10.42
CA VAL A 79 0.54 -4.50 8.97
C VAL A 79 2.00 -4.23 8.61
N SER A 80 2.55 -5.05 7.72
CA SER A 80 3.90 -4.92 7.20
C SER A 80 3.92 -5.16 5.70
N TYR A 81 4.79 -4.43 4.98
CA TYR A 81 4.97 -4.58 3.54
C TYR A 81 6.39 -5.04 3.21
N SER A 82 6.48 -5.88 2.17
CA SER A 82 7.73 -6.35 1.59
C SER A 82 7.64 -6.31 0.07
N LEU A 83 8.65 -5.77 -0.58
CA LEU A 83 8.84 -5.91 -2.02
C LEU A 83 9.55 -7.24 -2.28
N ARG A 84 8.91 -8.13 -3.03
CA ARG A 84 9.48 -9.43 -3.41
C ARG A 84 9.95 -9.39 -4.86
N VAL A 85 11.24 -9.62 -5.09
CA VAL A 85 11.83 -9.79 -6.42
C VAL A 85 12.03 -11.29 -6.68
N LYS A 86 11.52 -11.76 -7.82
CA LYS A 86 11.60 -13.15 -8.25
C LYS A 86 12.29 -13.23 -9.59
N LEU A 87 13.36 -14.02 -9.67
CA LEU A 87 14.05 -14.33 -10.92
C LEU A 87 13.84 -15.80 -11.25
N ASN A 88 13.31 -16.07 -12.44
CA ASN A 88 13.18 -17.43 -12.96
C ASN A 88 14.46 -17.81 -13.71
N CYS A 89 15.23 -18.75 -13.14
CA CYS A 89 16.52 -19.22 -13.66
C CYS A 89 16.39 -20.49 -14.53
N GLY A 90 15.18 -20.80 -15.00
CA GLY A 90 14.90 -21.94 -15.86
C GLY A 90 14.69 -23.25 -15.10
N ALA A 91 14.53 -24.35 -15.84
CA ALA A 91 14.05 -25.63 -15.31
C ALA A 91 14.99 -26.28 -14.29
N ILE A 92 16.31 -26.04 -14.39
CA ILE A 92 17.31 -26.70 -13.55
C ILE A 92 17.61 -25.88 -12.30
N ALA A 93 17.77 -24.55 -12.44
CA ALA A 93 18.18 -23.68 -11.34
C ALA A 93 17.00 -23.11 -10.52
N GLY A 94 15.75 -23.27 -11.00
CA GLY A 94 14.56 -22.88 -10.27
C GLY A 94 14.34 -21.37 -10.16
N GLU A 95 13.81 -20.92 -9.02
CA GLU A 95 13.49 -19.51 -8.74
C GLU A 95 14.45 -18.94 -7.68
N LEU A 96 15.02 -17.77 -7.95
CA LEU A 96 15.73 -16.97 -6.95
C LEU A 96 14.78 -15.88 -6.43
N VAL A 97 14.69 -15.73 -5.11
CA VAL A 97 13.78 -14.79 -4.45
C VAL A 97 14.54 -13.91 -3.48
N ALA A 98 14.25 -12.61 -3.50
CA ALA A 98 14.72 -11.64 -2.51
C ALA A 98 13.57 -10.77 -2.01
N ASP A 99 13.50 -10.55 -0.70
CA ASP A 99 12.50 -9.70 -0.06
C ASP A 99 13.16 -8.44 0.53
N LEU A 100 12.60 -7.28 0.23
CA LEU A 100 13.01 -5.98 0.76
C LEU A 100 11.86 -5.37 1.58
N PRO A 101 11.97 -5.29 2.92
CA PRO A 101 10.96 -4.66 3.75
C PRO A 101 10.92 -3.14 3.53
N PHE A 102 9.72 -2.55 3.53
CA PHE A 102 9.55 -1.10 3.47
C PHE A 102 8.33 -0.65 4.29
N LYS A 103 8.21 0.67 4.51
CA LYS A 103 7.07 1.28 5.20
C LYS A 103 6.20 2.04 4.20
N LEU A 104 4.97 1.59 4.04
CA LEU A 104 3.91 2.33 3.36
C LEU A 104 3.21 3.23 4.38
N MET A 105 3.15 4.53 4.13
CA MET A 105 2.60 5.53 5.04
C MET A 105 1.73 6.53 4.29
N HIS A 106 0.88 7.24 5.03
CA HIS A 106 0.19 8.40 4.49
C HIS A 106 1.19 9.51 4.12
N PRO A 107 0.84 10.34 3.10
CA PRO A 107 1.58 11.55 2.81
C PRO A 107 1.68 12.46 4.03
N ASP A 108 2.76 13.23 4.11
CA ASP A 108 2.96 14.22 5.17
C ASP A 108 1.82 15.25 5.17
N PRO A 109 1.08 15.40 6.29
CA PRO A 109 -0.03 16.35 6.36
C PRO A 109 0.41 17.81 6.13
N THR A 110 1.67 18.16 6.41
CA THR A 110 2.20 19.53 6.23
C THR A 110 2.46 19.89 4.77
N GLN A 111 2.55 18.89 3.88
CA GLN A 111 2.78 19.08 2.45
C GLN A 111 1.48 19.20 1.65
N LYS A 112 0.32 18.97 2.28
CA LYS A 112 -0.96 19.27 1.64
C LYS A 112 -1.03 20.78 1.43
N PRO A 113 -1.36 21.28 0.22
CA PRO A 113 -1.68 22.69 0.07
C PRO A 113 -2.76 22.98 1.11
N SER A 114 -2.50 23.98 1.97
CA SER A 114 -3.43 24.43 3.00
C SER A 114 -4.84 24.30 2.43
N LEU A 115 -5.64 23.38 2.98
CA LEU A 115 -7.08 23.51 2.89
C LEU A 115 -7.34 24.97 3.25
N ARG A 116 -7.93 25.68 2.27
CA ARG A 116 -7.95 27.13 2.12
C ARG A 116 -7.80 27.82 3.46
N LYS A 117 -6.76 28.67 3.59
CA LYS A 117 -6.65 29.65 4.67
C LYS A 117 -8.06 30.23 4.86
N ILE A 118 -8.72 29.86 5.96
CA ILE A 118 -10.10 30.24 6.26
C ILE A 118 -10.08 31.75 6.43
N GLN A 119 -10.25 32.47 5.32
CA GLN A 119 -10.56 33.87 5.28
C GLN A 119 -12.06 33.93 5.00
N SER A 120 -12.78 34.43 6.00
CA SER A 120 -14.22 34.78 6.03
C SER A 120 -15.24 33.66 5.77
N SER A 121 -15.68 33.05 6.88
CA SER A 121 -17.09 32.81 7.24
C SER A 121 -18.07 32.14 6.26
N ASP A 122 -17.67 31.08 5.56
CA ASP A 122 -18.63 30.06 5.13
C ASP A 122 -18.12 28.69 5.59
N MET A 123 -18.86 28.07 6.53
CA MET A 123 -18.57 26.72 7.00
C MET A 123 -19.54 25.78 6.30
N ASP A 124 -19.02 25.00 5.34
CA ASP A 124 -19.81 23.98 4.66
C ASP A 124 -20.08 22.82 5.62
N ILE A 125 -21.35 22.61 5.95
CA ILE A 125 -21.78 21.48 6.79
C ILE A 125 -22.10 20.31 5.85
N GLU A 126 -21.23 19.31 5.86
CA GLU A 126 -21.43 18.07 5.12
C GLU A 126 -21.75 16.88 6.03
N GLU A 127 -22.56 15.94 5.53
CA GLU A 127 -22.80 14.69 6.24
C GLU A 127 -21.60 13.76 6.09
N PHE A 128 -20.92 13.47 7.20
CA PHE A 128 -19.70 12.63 7.24
C PHE A 128 -19.84 11.29 6.50
N SER A 129 -21.01 10.64 6.63
CA SER A 129 -21.30 9.37 5.97
C SER A 129 -21.41 9.48 4.45
N ARG A 130 -21.87 10.63 3.94
CA ARG A 130 -22.01 10.90 2.50
C ARG A 130 -20.67 11.29 1.89
N LEU A 131 -19.92 12.13 2.59
CA LEU A 131 -18.59 12.54 2.18
C LEU A 131 -17.68 11.34 1.92
N ARG A 132 -17.61 10.37 2.84
CA ARG A 132 -16.80 9.15 2.64
C ARG A 132 -17.29 8.25 1.51
N ARG A 133 -18.55 8.38 1.07
CA ARG A 133 -19.09 7.65 -0.08
C ARG A 133 -18.90 8.40 -1.40
N GLY A 134 -18.31 9.60 -1.38
CA GLY A 134 -18.19 10.46 -2.56
C GLY A 134 -19.49 11.17 -2.95
N GLU A 135 -20.45 11.26 -2.02
CA GLU A 135 -21.74 11.92 -2.19
C GLU A 135 -21.68 13.33 -1.56
N SER A 136 -20.72 14.18 -1.96
CA SER A 136 -20.63 15.56 -1.46
C SER A 136 -21.82 16.40 -1.93
N VAL A 137 -22.15 17.44 -1.17
CA VAL A 137 -23.20 18.40 -1.55
C VAL A 137 -22.79 19.05 -2.88
N ALA A 138 -23.69 19.07 -3.87
CA ALA A 138 -23.44 19.80 -5.11
C ALA A 138 -23.55 21.30 -4.81
N ASP A 139 -22.65 22.10 -5.37
CA ASP A 139 -22.78 23.56 -5.36
C ASP A 139 -24.03 23.92 -6.20
N ASP A 140 -25.12 24.34 -5.54
CA ASP A 140 -26.31 24.97 -6.17
C ASP A 140 -26.03 26.45 -6.50
#